data_AF-A0A2J7ZPV7-F1
#
_entry.id   AF-A0A2J7ZPV7-F1
#
_cell.length_a   1.000
_cell.length_b   1.000
_cell.length_c   1.000
_cell.angle_alpha   90.00
_cell.angle_beta   90.00
_cell.angle_gamma   90.00
#
_symmetry.space_group_name_H-M   'P 1'
#
loop_
_entity.id
_entity.type
_entity.pdbx_description
1 polymer ?
#
loop_
_entity_poly.entity_id
_entity_poly.type
_entity_poly.pdbx_seq_one_letter_code
_entity_poly.pdbx_strand_id
1 'polypeptide(L)'
;MLYAFVWTNPKPWLRLFGQRAVQAFAACGFVGKVLQFSTCLLWAWAMQPTGLCLRQPLTPAQLLVGGFLVAYGQALNLGVYRALGTRGVYYGCRLGHSVPWVSGWPFSAVRHPQYTGSVLSVWGVLLLLWGALPAAMATGVAVFWTGLYVLSGLVENYL
;
A
#
# COMPACT_ATOMS: atom_id res chain seq x y z
N MET A 1 0.89 -11.27 -4.05
CA MET A 1 0.76 -12.74 -4.01
C MET A 1 0.39 -13.28 -2.64
N LEU A 2 1.10 -12.93 -1.55
CA LEU A 2 0.74 -13.39 -0.20
C LEU A 2 -0.70 -13.04 0.22
N TYR A 3 -1.15 -11.81 -0.06
CA TYR A 3 -2.54 -11.39 0.24
C TYR A 3 -3.57 -12.28 -0.46
N ALA A 4 -3.44 -12.48 -1.78
CA ALA A 4 -4.34 -13.36 -2.53
C ALA A 4 -4.28 -14.82 -2.04
N PHE A 5 -3.10 -15.32 -1.66
CA PHE A 5 -2.94 -16.66 -1.10
C PHE A 5 -3.68 -16.81 0.24
N VAL A 6 -3.48 -15.88 1.17
CA VAL A 6 -4.16 -15.91 2.48
C VAL A 6 -5.67 -15.74 2.32
N TRP A 7 -6.12 -14.92 1.37
CA TRP A 7 -7.53 -14.70 1.08
C TRP A 7 -8.22 -15.96 0.52
N THR A 8 -7.62 -16.60 -0.49
CA THR A 8 -8.23 -17.74 -1.21
C THR A 8 -8.00 -19.08 -0.51
N ASN A 9 -6.84 -19.26 0.13
CA ASN A 9 -6.42 -20.51 0.75
C ASN A 9 -5.84 -20.25 2.16
N PRO A 10 -6.66 -19.86 3.16
CA PRO A 10 -6.16 -19.55 4.49
C PRO A 10 -5.72 -20.80 5.29
N LYS A 11 -6.17 -22.01 4.92
CA LYS A 11 -5.93 -23.24 5.71
C LYS A 11 -4.43 -23.56 5.91
N PRO A 12 -3.56 -23.56 4.88
CA PRO A 12 -2.13 -23.79 5.09
C PRO A 12 -1.48 -22.71 5.96
N TRP A 13 -1.90 -21.45 5.80
CA TRP A 13 -1.40 -20.34 6.62
C TRP A 13 -1.78 -20.51 8.09
N LEU A 14 -3.03 -20.89 8.36
CA LEU A 14 -3.53 -21.20 9.70
C LEU A 14 -2.83 -22.41 10.32
N ARG A 15 -2.53 -23.45 9.54
CA ARG A 15 -1.76 -24.62 10.03
C ARG A 15 -0.34 -24.23 10.44
N LEU A 16 0.29 -23.30 9.71
CA LEU A 16 1.67 -22.89 9.99
C LEU A 16 1.77 -21.94 11.19
N PHE A 17 0.84 -21.01 11.35
CA PHE A 17 0.95 -19.93 12.34
C PHE A 17 -0.10 -19.94 13.46
N GLY A 18 -1.16 -20.75 13.34
CA GLY A 18 -2.21 -20.90 14.35
C GLY A 18 -2.78 -19.56 14.81
N GLN A 19 -2.81 -19.35 16.13
CA GLN A 19 -3.32 -18.11 16.74
C GLN A 19 -2.49 -16.86 16.41
N ARG A 20 -1.25 -17.02 15.94
CA ARG A 20 -0.37 -15.92 15.53
C ARG A 20 -0.48 -15.59 14.05
N ALA A 21 -1.39 -16.24 13.31
CA ALA A 21 -1.52 -16.07 11.86
C ALA A 21 -1.69 -14.60 11.41
N VAL A 22 -2.47 -13.81 12.14
CA VAL A 22 -2.64 -12.37 11.86
C VAL A 22 -1.34 -11.60 12.09
N GLN A 23 -0.62 -11.89 13.18
CA GLN A 23 0.64 -11.21 13.52
C GLN A 23 1.74 -11.57 12.52
N ALA A 24 1.83 -12.84 12.14
CA ALA A 24 2.73 -13.32 11.10
C ALA A 24 2.44 -12.64 9.76
N PHE A 25 1.17 -12.52 9.38
CA PHE A 25 0.79 -11.86 8.14
C PHE A 25 1.11 -10.35 8.18
N ALA A 26 0.86 -9.70 9.32
CA ALA A 26 1.26 -8.31 9.52
C ALA A 26 2.78 -8.11 9.41
N ALA A 27 3.56 -8.98 10.03
CA ALA A 27 5.02 -8.96 9.98
C ALA A 27 5.54 -9.18 8.55
N CYS A 28 5.03 -10.19 7.83
CA CYS A 28 5.36 -10.42 6.43
C CYS A 28 5.01 -9.22 5.56
N GLY A 29 3.85 -8.58 5.80
CA GLY A 29 3.44 -7.37 5.10
C GLY A 29 4.38 -6.19 5.39
N PHE A 30 4.83 -6.01 6.63
CA PHE A 30 5.79 -4.98 7.01
C PHE A 30 7.17 -5.23 6.39
N VAL A 31 7.74 -6.42 6.58
CA VAL A 31 9.04 -6.81 6.00
C VAL A 31 9.00 -6.69 4.48
N GLY A 32 7.93 -7.16 3.85
CA GLY A 32 7.74 -7.02 2.40
C GLY A 32 7.74 -5.57 1.95
N LYS A 33 7.06 -4.66 2.67
CA LYS A 33 7.08 -3.22 2.36
C LYS A 33 8.46 -2.61 2.54
N VAL A 34 9.18 -2.95 3.61
CA VAL A 34 10.55 -2.47 3.84
C VAL A 34 11.44 -2.90 2.67
N LEU A 35 11.45 -4.20 2.34
CA LEU A 35 12.23 -4.72 1.22
C LEU A 35 11.85 -4.06 -0.11
N GLN A 36 10.55 -3.91 -0.38
CA GLN A 36 10.02 -3.27 -1.58
C GLN A 36 10.49 -1.82 -1.70
N PHE A 37 10.33 -0.99 -0.66
CA PHE A 37 10.75 0.41 -0.70
C PHE A 37 12.27 0.56 -0.72
N SER A 38 13.01 -0.25 0.03
CA SER A 38 14.48 -0.29 -0.03
C SER A 38 14.96 -0.66 -1.43
N THR A 39 14.34 -1.63 -2.08
CA THR A 39 14.69 -2.04 -3.45
C THR A 39 14.40 -0.93 -4.45
N CYS A 40 13.24 -0.29 -4.37
CA CYS A 40 12.91 0.86 -5.22
C CYS A 40 13.90 2.01 -5.02
N LEU A 41 14.27 2.31 -3.76
CA LEU A 41 15.22 3.38 -3.45
C LEU A 41 16.64 3.06 -3.96
N LEU A 42 17.11 1.84 -3.71
CA LEU A 42 18.44 1.38 -4.16
C LEU A 42 18.51 1.35 -5.69
N TRP A 43 17.46 0.86 -6.35
CA TRP A 43 17.40 0.86 -7.81
C TRP A 43 17.39 2.29 -8.37
N ALA A 44 16.58 3.18 -7.79
CA ALA A 44 16.54 4.59 -8.18
C ALA A 44 17.90 5.28 -8.00
N TRP A 45 18.61 4.98 -6.91
CA TRP A 45 19.97 5.46 -6.66
C TRP A 45 20.96 4.92 -7.69
N ALA A 46 20.96 3.60 -7.94
CA ALA A 46 21.92 2.94 -8.82
C ALA A 46 21.76 3.33 -10.30
N MET A 47 20.55 3.72 -10.71
CA MET A 47 20.26 4.16 -12.08
C MET A 47 20.74 5.60 -12.39
N GLN A 48 21.25 6.32 -11.39
CA GLN A 48 21.67 7.71 -11.55
C GLN A 48 23.19 7.87 -11.36
N PRO A 49 23.91 8.53 -12.29
CA PRO A 49 25.36 8.68 -12.21
C PRO A 49 25.86 9.35 -10.92
N THR A 50 25.06 10.24 -10.35
CA THR A 50 25.39 11.00 -9.13
C THR A 50 24.58 10.57 -7.91
N GLY A 51 23.84 9.44 -8.00
CA GLY A 51 22.86 9.05 -6.99
C GLY A 51 21.61 9.96 -6.96
N LEU A 52 20.76 9.79 -5.95
CA LEU A 52 19.49 10.51 -5.82
C LEU A 52 19.69 11.96 -5.33
N CYS A 53 19.33 12.93 -6.17
CA CYS A 53 19.30 14.34 -5.78
C CYS A 53 17.93 14.75 -5.23
N LEU A 54 17.76 14.71 -3.91
CA LEU A 54 16.50 15.12 -3.27
C LEU A 54 16.34 16.65 -3.11
N ARG A 55 17.36 17.44 -3.46
CA ARG A 55 17.39 18.91 -3.26
C ARG A 55 16.83 19.70 -4.44
N GLN A 56 16.08 19.08 -5.33
CA GLN A 56 15.46 19.78 -6.44
C GLN A 56 14.40 20.80 -5.97
N PRO A 57 14.29 21.95 -6.66
CA PRO A 57 13.22 22.89 -6.39
C PRO A 57 11.88 22.23 -6.73
N LEU A 58 10.96 22.22 -5.76
CA LEU A 58 9.58 21.78 -5.98
C LEU A 58 8.75 22.96 -6.46
N THR A 59 8.00 22.76 -7.54
CA THR A 59 7.00 23.75 -7.95
C THR A 59 5.87 23.79 -6.91
N PRO A 60 5.19 24.93 -6.73
CA PRO A 60 4.02 25.02 -5.85
C PRO A 60 2.94 23.98 -6.19
N ALA A 61 2.74 23.69 -7.48
CA ALA A 61 1.80 22.67 -7.94
C ALA A 61 2.19 21.26 -7.47
N GLN A 62 3.48 20.88 -7.58
CA GLN A 62 3.95 19.59 -7.07
C GLN A 62 3.74 19.48 -5.56
N LEU A 63 4.04 20.54 -4.80
CA LEU A 63 3.87 20.53 -3.36
C LEU A 63 2.39 20.40 -2.96
N LEU A 64 1.52 21.20 -3.58
CA LEU A 64 0.08 21.20 -3.27
C LEU A 64 -0.57 19.88 -3.67
N VAL A 65 -0.40 19.45 -4.93
CA VAL A 65 -1.05 18.23 -5.44
C VAL A 65 -0.41 16.99 -4.83
N GLY A 66 0.92 16.90 -4.86
CA GLY A 66 1.65 15.75 -4.31
C GLY A 66 1.44 15.62 -2.80
N GLY A 67 1.55 16.73 -2.08
CA GLY A 67 1.28 16.79 -0.64
C GLY A 67 -0.16 16.42 -0.30
N PHE A 68 -1.15 16.92 -1.04
CA PHE A 68 -2.55 16.55 -0.84
C PHE A 68 -2.79 15.05 -1.08
N LEU A 69 -2.25 14.49 -2.17
CA LEU A 69 -2.40 13.06 -2.47
C LEU A 69 -1.81 12.17 -1.38
N VAL A 70 -0.61 12.51 -0.88
CA VAL A 70 0.00 11.81 0.25
C VAL A 70 -0.83 11.97 1.51
N ALA A 71 -1.23 13.19 1.87
CA ALA A 71 -1.98 13.46 3.09
C ALA A 71 -3.33 12.73 3.10
N TYR A 72 -4.10 12.84 2.02
CA TYR A 72 -5.39 12.18 1.89
C TYR A 72 -5.23 10.65 1.82
N GLY A 73 -4.23 10.16 1.09
CA GLY A 73 -3.96 8.73 1.00
C GLY A 73 -3.58 8.10 2.35
N GLN A 74 -2.74 8.78 3.13
CA GLN A 74 -2.38 8.36 4.48
C GLN A 74 -3.55 8.49 5.46
N ALA A 75 -4.40 9.51 5.31
CA ALA A 75 -5.63 9.63 6.10
C ALA A 75 -6.55 8.43 5.89
N LEU A 76 -6.77 7.99 4.63
CA LEU A 76 -7.54 6.78 4.34
C LEU A 76 -6.92 5.54 4.97
N ASN A 77 -5.60 5.33 4.80
CA ASN A 77 -4.90 4.18 5.39
C ASN A 77 -5.02 4.15 6.92
N LEU A 78 -4.75 5.28 7.58
CA LEU A 78 -4.89 5.41 9.02
C LEU A 78 -6.33 5.19 9.48
N GLY A 79 -7.30 5.66 8.71
CA GLY A 79 -8.71 5.42 8.96
C GLY A 79 -9.09 3.95 8.96
N VAL A 80 -8.57 3.18 8.01
CA VAL A 80 -8.80 1.73 7.96
C VAL A 80 -8.22 1.07 9.21
N TYR A 81 -6.99 1.40 9.61
CA TYR A 81 -6.40 0.86 10.83
C TYR A 81 -7.19 1.25 12.09
N ARG A 82 -7.72 2.47 12.16
CA ARG A 82 -8.57 2.91 13.28
C ARG A 82 -9.91 2.19 13.32
N ALA A 83 -10.53 1.98 12.17
CA ALA A 83 -11.85 1.36 12.06
C ALA A 83 -11.82 -0.16 12.27
N LEU A 84 -10.84 -0.84 11.68
CA LEU A 84 -10.77 -2.31 11.64
C LEU A 84 -9.74 -2.91 12.60
N GLY A 85 -8.78 -2.11 13.07
CA GLY A 85 -7.60 -2.60 13.78
C GLY A 85 -6.74 -3.53 12.92
N THR A 86 -5.65 -4.03 13.52
CA THR A 86 -4.73 -4.97 12.85
C THR A 86 -5.44 -6.24 12.38
N ARG A 87 -6.41 -6.75 13.16
CA ARG A 87 -7.13 -7.98 12.81
C ARG A 87 -7.97 -7.80 11.55
N GLY A 88 -8.71 -6.71 11.40
CA GLY A 88 -9.49 -6.52 10.19
C GLY A 88 -8.63 -6.18 8.97
N VAL A 89 -7.53 -5.44 9.14
CA VAL A 89 -6.59 -5.13 8.04
C VAL A 89 -5.91 -6.39 7.48
N TYR A 90 -5.50 -7.33 8.34
CA TYR A 90 -4.77 -8.52 7.93
C TYR A 90 -5.65 -9.77 7.88
N TYR A 91 -6.84 -9.63 7.29
CA TYR A 91 -7.79 -10.72 6.99
C TYR A 91 -8.13 -11.62 8.19
N GLY A 92 -8.32 -11.03 9.37
CA GLY A 92 -8.76 -11.73 10.57
C GLY A 92 -10.02 -12.57 10.32
N CYS A 93 -10.96 -12.09 9.50
CA CYS A 93 -12.16 -12.82 9.09
C CYS A 93 -11.86 -14.15 8.38
N ARG A 94 -10.77 -14.23 7.61
CA ARG A 94 -10.28 -15.47 6.96
C ARG A 94 -9.39 -16.29 7.89
N LEU A 95 -8.84 -15.67 8.93
CA LEU A 95 -7.89 -16.26 9.88
C LEU A 95 -8.53 -16.58 11.24
N GLY A 96 -9.83 -16.84 11.28
CA GLY A 96 -10.52 -17.35 12.46
C GLY A 96 -10.92 -16.31 13.52
N HIS A 97 -10.87 -15.02 13.17
CA HIS A 97 -11.36 -13.94 14.02
C HIS A 97 -12.67 -13.36 13.50
N SER A 98 -13.58 -13.00 14.40
CA SER A 98 -14.72 -12.16 14.04
C SER A 98 -14.24 -10.71 13.83
N VAL A 99 -14.51 -10.16 12.65
CA VAL A 99 -14.19 -8.77 12.29
C VAL A 99 -15.50 -8.06 11.97
N PRO A 100 -15.84 -6.96 12.66
CA PRO A 100 -17.09 -6.26 12.41
C PRO A 100 -17.09 -5.59 11.03
N TRP A 101 -18.25 -5.58 10.39
CA TRP A 101 -18.44 -4.79 9.18
C TRP A 101 -18.54 -3.29 9.54
N VAL A 102 -17.83 -2.45 8.81
CA VAL A 102 -17.81 -0.99 9.05
C VAL A 102 -18.27 -0.25 7.80
N SER A 103 -19.30 0.59 7.94
CA SER A 103 -19.84 1.44 6.86
C SER A 103 -19.46 2.92 6.98
N GLY A 104 -18.91 3.33 8.13
CA GLY A 104 -18.45 4.71 8.37
C GLY A 104 -17.14 5.04 7.66
N TRP A 105 -16.58 6.21 7.96
CA TRP A 105 -15.30 6.61 7.41
C TRP A 105 -14.19 5.60 7.81
N PRO A 106 -13.27 5.23 6.89
CA PRO A 106 -13.10 5.72 5.51
C PRO A 106 -13.91 4.95 4.44
N PHE A 107 -14.65 3.90 4.80
CA PHE A 107 -15.43 3.06 3.87
C PHE A 107 -16.62 3.78 3.25
N SER A 108 -17.12 4.84 3.90
CA SER A 108 -18.13 5.74 3.33
C SER A 108 -17.59 6.63 2.20
N ALA A 109 -16.28 6.87 2.13
CA ALA A 109 -15.67 7.76 1.14
C ALA A 109 -15.32 7.04 -0.16
N VAL A 110 -14.77 5.83 -0.06
CA VAL A 110 -14.42 4.96 -1.18
C VAL A 110 -14.58 3.49 -0.78
N ARG A 111 -14.85 2.61 -1.75
CA ARG A 111 -15.08 1.18 -1.49
C ARG A 111 -13.85 0.47 -0.90
N HIS A 112 -12.65 0.79 -1.41
CA HIS A 112 -11.38 0.15 -1.05
C HIS A 112 -10.38 1.17 -0.47
N PRO A 113 -10.65 1.74 0.71
CA PRO A 113 -9.91 2.90 1.22
C PRO A 113 -8.41 2.67 1.41
N GLN A 114 -8.00 1.46 1.81
CA GLN A 114 -6.57 1.16 1.96
C GLN A 114 -5.84 1.07 0.61
N TYR A 115 -6.49 0.49 -0.41
CA TYR A 115 -5.92 0.39 -1.75
C TYR A 115 -5.87 1.76 -2.42
N THR A 116 -6.97 2.51 -2.38
CA THR A 116 -7.01 3.89 -2.85
C THR A 116 -5.97 4.75 -2.13
N GLY A 117 -5.89 4.66 -0.80
CA GLY A 117 -4.93 5.43 -0.02
C GLY A 117 -3.48 5.12 -0.36
N SER A 118 -3.17 3.83 -0.61
CA SER A 118 -1.84 3.41 -1.05
C SER A 118 -1.49 3.94 -2.45
N VAL A 119 -2.42 3.85 -3.41
CA VAL A 119 -2.24 4.40 -4.76
C VAL A 119 -2.01 5.92 -4.71
N LEU A 120 -2.86 6.66 -4.00
CA LEU A 120 -2.70 8.12 -3.85
C LEU A 120 -1.34 8.49 -3.24
N SER A 121 -0.91 7.75 -2.21
CA SER A 121 0.39 7.99 -1.57
C SER A 121 1.56 7.77 -2.53
N VAL A 122 1.49 6.71 -3.34
CA VAL A 122 2.50 6.41 -4.37
C VAL A 122 2.58 7.54 -5.40
N TRP A 123 1.43 7.91 -5.99
CA TRP A 123 1.39 8.97 -7.00
C TRP A 123 1.85 10.30 -6.42
N GLY A 124 1.44 10.63 -5.19
CA GLY A 124 1.86 11.85 -4.51
C GLY A 124 3.38 11.90 -4.26
N VAL A 125 3.98 10.81 -3.76
CA VAL A 125 5.44 10.73 -3.57
C VAL A 125 6.18 10.84 -4.91
N LEU A 126 5.72 10.14 -5.94
CA LEU A 126 6.36 10.19 -7.26
C LEU A 126 6.24 11.57 -7.92
N LEU A 127 5.14 12.29 -7.71
CA LEU A 127 4.99 13.67 -8.17
C LEU A 127 5.97 14.63 -7.48
N LEU A 128 6.15 14.46 -6.17
CA LEU A 128 7.15 15.20 -5.38
C LEU A 128 8.59 14.84 -5.79
N LEU A 129 8.82 13.62 -6.25
CA LEU A 129 10.13 13.14 -6.71
C LEU A 129 10.32 13.23 -8.23
N TRP A 130 9.41 13.87 -8.97
CA TRP A 130 9.41 13.83 -10.44
C TRP A 130 10.70 14.36 -11.07
N GLY A 131 11.32 15.38 -10.47
CA GLY A 131 12.62 15.91 -10.92
C GLY A 131 13.82 15.03 -10.53
N ALA A 132 13.65 14.13 -9.55
CA ALA A 132 14.72 13.31 -8.97
C ALA A 132 14.79 11.94 -9.62
N LEU A 133 13.79 11.56 -10.41
CA LEU A 133 13.63 10.21 -10.92
C LEU A 133 13.43 10.27 -12.44
N PRO A 134 13.96 9.29 -13.20
CA PRO A 134 13.61 9.20 -14.62
C PRO A 134 12.09 9.03 -14.78
N ALA A 135 11.47 9.84 -15.64
CA ALA A 135 10.01 9.87 -15.80
C ALA A 135 9.41 8.49 -16.15
N ALA A 136 10.08 7.73 -17.01
CA ALA A 136 9.66 6.37 -17.38
C ALA A 136 9.65 5.42 -16.17
N MET A 137 10.65 5.54 -15.29
CA MET A 137 10.74 4.77 -14.06
C MET A 137 9.64 5.14 -13.08
N ALA A 138 9.46 6.44 -12.79
CA ALA A 138 8.41 6.90 -11.90
C ALA A 138 7.03 6.44 -12.39
N THR A 139 6.74 6.63 -13.68
CA THR A 139 5.49 6.19 -14.30
C THR A 139 5.32 4.68 -14.23
N GLY A 140 6.36 3.92 -14.54
CA GLY A 140 6.34 2.45 -14.49
C GLY A 140 5.99 1.92 -13.10
N VAL A 141 6.60 2.47 -12.05
CA VAL A 141 6.30 2.11 -10.66
C VAL A 141 4.85 2.47 -10.30
N ALA A 142 4.41 3.68 -10.67
CA ALA A 142 3.05 4.15 -10.38
C ALA A 142 1.97 3.24 -11.02
N VAL A 143 2.13 2.93 -12.30
CA VAL A 143 1.22 2.07 -13.05
C VAL A 143 1.24 0.65 -12.52
N PHE A 144 2.43 0.11 -12.24
CA PHE A 144 2.58 -1.24 -11.70
C PHE A 144 1.87 -1.40 -10.36
N TRP A 145 2.11 -0.51 -9.38
CA TRP A 145 1.43 -0.58 -8.09
C TRP A 145 -0.07 -0.33 -8.19
N THR A 146 -0.50 0.59 -9.05
CA THR A 146 -1.93 0.79 -9.33
C THR A 146 -2.57 -0.50 -9.83
N GLY A 147 -1.94 -1.18 -10.79
CA GLY A 147 -2.40 -2.47 -11.32
C GLY A 147 -2.48 -3.55 -10.24
N LEU A 148 -1.49 -3.67 -9.36
CA LEU A 148 -1.51 -4.64 -8.25
C LEU A 148 -2.65 -4.39 -7.27
N TYR A 149 -2.94 -3.12 -6.95
CA TYR A 149 -4.04 -2.77 -6.04
C TYR A 149 -5.42 -2.95 -6.69
N VAL A 150 -5.55 -2.65 -7.98
CA VAL A 150 -6.77 -2.95 -8.75
C VAL A 150 -7.01 -4.46 -8.76
N LEU A 151 -5.99 -5.26 -9.10
CA LEU A 151 -6.09 -6.71 -9.09
C LEU A 151 -6.47 -7.25 -7.70
N SER A 152 -5.88 -6.71 -6.64
CA SER A 152 -6.20 -7.11 -5.27
C SER A 152 -7.65 -6.80 -4.90
N GLY A 153 -8.15 -5.62 -5.29
CA GLY A 153 -9.55 -5.26 -5.10
C GLY A 153 -10.52 -6.13 -5.92
N LEU A 154 -10.14 -6.54 -7.14
CA LEU A 154 -10.93 -7.48 -7.94
C LEU A 154 -10.99 -8.86 -7.29
N VAL A 155 -9.85 -9.39 -6.83
CA VAL A 155 -9.78 -10.66 -6.09
C VAL A 155 -10.68 -10.61 -4.86
N GLU A 156 -10.64 -9.54 -4.08
CA GLU A 156 -11.44 -9.41 -2.86
C GLU A 156 -12.95 -9.28 -3.12
N ASN A 157 -13.35 -8.71 -4.25
CA ASN A 157 -14.76 -8.57 -4.61
C ASN A 157 -15.37 -9.84 -5.24
N TYR A 158 -14.58 -10.65 -5.94
CA TYR A 158 -15.09 -11.73 -6.81
C TYR A 158 -14.63 -13.14 -6.45
N LEU A 159 -13.62 -13.30 -5.59
CA LEU A 159 -13.08 -14.60 -5.15
C LEU A 159 -13.18 -14.75 -3.62
#